data_AF-A0A430Q682-F1
#
_entry.id   AF-A0A430Q682-F1
#
_cell.length_a   1.000
_cell.length_b   1.000
_cell.length_c   1.000
_cell.angle_alpha   90.00
_cell.angle_beta   90.00
_cell.angle_gamma   90.00
#
_symmetry.space_group_name_H-M   'P 1'
#
loop_
_entity.id
_entity.type
_entity.pdbx_description
1 polymer ?
#
loop_
_entity_poly.entity_id
_entity_poly.type
_entity_poly.pdbx_seq_one_letter_code
_entity_poly.pdbx_strand_id
1 'polypeptide(L)'
;MSSNQLPVHYTLQCVLPINNFTEKIYVFLWFWFAILGLLTTLNTLQWALNTILPSRRVRYIKQYLKALRLISSTEEQKIYVFLWFWFAILGLLTTLNTLQWALNTILPSRRVRYIKQYLKALRLISSTEERDCARFVNNNLGADGVFILHVVSKIASDLIALDVTATLWKNYRQAKITGTEEDVNRLLETVNRGSSVV
;
A
#
# COMPACT_ATOMS: atom_id res chain seq x y z
N MET A 1 45.39 -23.14 -36.11
CA MET A 1 45.03 -21.95 -35.32
C MET A 1 43.51 -21.87 -35.27
N SER A 2 42.89 -22.53 -34.28
CA SER A 2 41.46 -22.36 -34.00
C SER A 2 41.37 -21.58 -32.70
N SER A 3 40.96 -20.33 -32.79
CA SER A 3 40.76 -19.41 -31.67
C SER A 3 39.56 -19.89 -30.85
N ASN A 4 39.84 -20.53 -29.71
CA ASN A 4 38.83 -20.86 -28.70
C ASN A 4 38.31 -19.57 -28.05
N GLN A 5 37.16 -19.09 -28.53
CA GLN A 5 36.47 -17.93 -27.99
C GLN A 5 35.60 -18.38 -26.81
N LEU A 6 36.01 -18.08 -25.58
CA LEU A 6 35.22 -18.31 -24.37
C LEU A 6 33.94 -17.45 -24.39
N PRO A 7 32.77 -17.95 -23.96
CA PRO A 7 31.59 -17.13 -23.82
C PRO A 7 31.77 -16.21 -22.61
N VAL A 8 31.87 -14.91 -22.89
CA VAL A 8 31.95 -13.87 -21.85
C VAL A 8 30.53 -13.64 -21.33
N HIS A 9 30.23 -14.08 -20.12
CA HIS A 9 28.96 -13.80 -19.47
C HIS A 9 28.96 -12.40 -18.87
N TYR A 10 28.30 -11.47 -19.53
CA TYR A 10 27.99 -10.16 -18.98
C TYR A 10 26.69 -10.28 -18.16
N THR A 11 26.78 -10.09 -16.84
CA THR A 11 25.58 -9.84 -16.02
C THR A 11 25.19 -8.38 -16.20
N LEU A 12 24.34 -8.10 -17.20
CA LEU A 12 23.65 -6.82 -17.25
C LEU A 12 22.72 -6.78 -16.05
N GLN A 13 23.03 -5.93 -15.07
CA GLN A 13 22.16 -5.67 -13.95
C GLN A 13 20.91 -4.99 -14.51
N CYS A 14 19.91 -5.80 -14.86
CA CYS A 14 18.60 -5.32 -15.26
C CYS A 14 17.97 -4.62 -14.06
N VAL A 15 18.29 -3.33 -13.87
CA VAL A 15 17.46 -2.43 -13.08
C VAL A 15 16.19 -2.34 -13.88
N LEU A 16 15.23 -3.21 -13.60
CA LEU A 16 13.98 -3.30 -14.34
C LEU A 16 13.37 -1.90 -14.30
N PRO A 17 13.41 -1.13 -15.42
CA PRO A 17 13.05 0.28 -15.37
C PRO A 17 11.61 0.39 -14.89
N ILE A 18 10.79 -0.63 -15.21
CA ILE A 18 9.41 -0.77 -14.79
C ILE A 18 9.22 -0.74 -13.28
N ASN A 19 10.09 -1.33 -12.45
CA ASN A 19 9.89 -1.36 -11.00
C ASN A 19 10.12 0.02 -10.40
N ASN A 20 11.21 0.68 -10.81
CA ASN A 20 11.49 2.05 -10.40
C ASN A 20 10.45 3.03 -10.99
N PHE A 21 9.98 2.80 -12.23
CA PHE A 21 8.95 3.64 -12.85
C PHE A 21 7.61 3.52 -12.14
N THR A 22 7.24 2.30 -11.76
CA THR A 22 6.02 2.00 -11.00
C THR A 22 6.10 2.64 -9.61
N GLU A 23 7.27 2.58 -8.96
CA GLU A 23 7.49 3.26 -7.68
C GLU A 23 7.34 4.80 -7.79
N LYS A 24 7.87 5.42 -8.86
CA LYS A 24 7.74 6.87 -9.06
C LYS A 24 6.32 7.30 -9.46
N ILE A 25 5.60 6.52 -10.26
CA ILE A 25 4.22 6.86 -10.68
C ILE A 25 3.25 6.77 -9.49
N TYR A 26 3.42 5.79 -8.60
CA TYR A 26 2.56 5.65 -7.43
C TYR A 26 2.76 6.77 -6.42
N VAL A 27 4.00 7.20 -6.19
CA VAL A 27 4.28 8.36 -5.33
C VAL A 27 3.65 9.62 -5.93
N PHE A 28 3.76 9.82 -7.24
CA PHE A 28 3.13 10.96 -7.93
C PHE A 28 1.61 10.92 -7.86
N LEU A 29 0.99 9.77 -8.14
CA LEU A 29 -0.46 9.58 -8.06
C LEU A 29 -0.97 9.75 -6.63
N TRP A 30 -0.21 9.35 -5.63
CA TRP A 30 -0.58 9.52 -4.22
C TRP A 30 -0.67 11.01 -3.83
N PHE A 31 0.33 11.82 -4.19
CA PHE A 31 0.29 13.26 -3.96
C PHE A 31 -0.84 13.93 -4.77
N TRP A 32 -1.04 13.48 -6.01
CA TRP A 32 -2.13 13.96 -6.86
C TRP A 32 -3.51 13.69 -6.25
N PHE A 33 -3.77 12.46 -5.79
CA PHE A 33 -5.03 12.10 -5.12
C PHE A 33 -5.20 12.80 -3.77
N ALA A 34 -4.11 13.03 -3.03
CA ALA A 34 -4.17 13.81 -1.79
C ALA A 34 -4.53 15.28 -2.05
N ILE A 35 -3.98 15.89 -3.11
CA ILE A 35 -4.31 17.26 -3.52
C ILE A 35 -5.74 17.34 -4.06
N LEU A 36 -6.17 16.40 -4.91
CA LEU A 36 -7.55 16.33 -5.37
C LEU A 36 -8.53 16.10 -4.23
N GLY A 37 -8.17 15.27 -3.25
CA GLY A 37 -8.91 15.09 -2.01
C GLY A 37 -9.04 16.40 -1.24
N LEU A 38 -7.93 17.11 -1.03
CA LEU A 38 -7.93 18.41 -0.35
C LEU A 38 -8.77 19.44 -1.10
N LEU A 39 -8.59 19.58 -2.41
CA LEU A 39 -9.36 20.52 -3.24
C LEU A 39 -10.84 20.20 -3.25
N THR A 40 -11.21 18.91 -3.29
CA THR A 40 -12.60 18.48 -3.20
C THR A 40 -13.17 18.81 -1.82
N THR A 41 -12.43 18.58 -0.74
CA THR A 41 -12.87 18.96 0.61
C THR A 41 -12.98 20.47 0.79
N LEU A 42 -12.07 21.27 0.20
CA LEU A 42 -12.15 22.72 0.25
C LEU A 42 -13.30 23.25 -0.58
N ASN A 43 -13.57 22.66 -1.76
CA ASN A 43 -14.71 23.02 -2.59
C ASN A 43 -16.04 22.69 -1.91
N THR A 44 -16.15 21.52 -1.28
CA THR A 44 -17.35 21.15 -0.51
C THR A 44 -17.50 21.99 0.76
N LEU A 45 -16.40 22.33 1.44
CA LEU A 45 -16.40 23.25 2.58
C LEU A 45 -16.79 24.66 2.15
N GLN A 46 -16.31 25.16 1.02
CA GLN A 46 -16.66 26.48 0.49
C GLN A 46 -18.13 26.54 0.08
N TRP A 47 -18.65 25.49 -0.57
CA TRP A 47 -20.07 25.36 -0.86
C TRP A 47 -20.92 25.23 0.41
N ALA A 48 -20.46 24.46 1.39
CA ALA A 48 -21.10 24.35 2.69
C ALA A 48 -21.11 25.69 3.43
N LEU A 49 -19.99 26.43 3.47
CA LEU A 49 -19.89 27.76 4.08
C LEU A 49 -20.79 28.77 3.38
N ASN A 50 -20.84 28.78 2.05
CA ASN A 50 -21.78 29.62 1.29
C ASN A 50 -23.25 29.22 1.51
N THR A 51 -23.53 27.95 1.82
CA THR A 51 -24.86 27.42 2.16
C THR A 51 -25.21 27.62 3.65
N ILE A 52 -24.21 27.81 4.53
CA ILE A 52 -24.34 28.10 5.97
C ILE A 52 -24.49 29.63 6.23
N LEU A 53 -23.83 30.46 5.41
CA LEU A 53 -23.89 31.94 5.44
C LEU A 53 -25.11 32.65 4.78
N PRO A 54 -26.09 32.01 4.09
CA PRO A 54 -27.32 32.68 3.70
C PRO A 54 -28.19 32.98 4.94
N SER A 55 -27.86 32.39 6.10
CA SER A 55 -28.47 32.68 7.40
C SER A 55 -28.47 34.17 7.75
N ARG A 56 -27.52 34.99 7.28
CA ARG A 56 -27.52 36.44 7.55
C ARG A 56 -28.57 37.19 6.69
N ARG A 57 -28.75 36.80 5.43
CA ARG A 57 -29.78 37.38 4.54
C ARG A 57 -31.17 36.86 4.88
N VAL A 58 -31.29 35.57 5.18
CA VAL A 58 -32.54 34.92 5.55
C VAL A 58 -33.01 35.35 6.94
N ARG A 59 -32.12 35.66 7.90
CA ARG A 59 -32.52 36.17 9.24
C ARG A 59 -33.07 37.60 9.18
N TYR A 60 -32.54 38.43 8.28
CA TYR A 60 -33.07 39.77 8.01
C TYR A 60 -34.49 39.68 7.41
N ILE A 61 -34.68 38.84 6.39
CA ILE A 61 -35.97 38.63 5.73
C ILE A 61 -36.97 37.85 6.62
N LYS A 62 -36.50 36.91 7.45
CA LYS A 62 -37.32 36.19 8.45
C LYS A 62 -37.88 37.12 9.52
N GLN A 63 -37.18 38.19 9.92
CA GLN A 63 -37.73 39.16 10.88
C GLN A 63 -38.93 39.91 10.30
N TYR A 64 -38.87 40.29 9.01
CA TYR A 64 -40.00 40.89 8.30
C TYR A 64 -41.16 39.90 8.10
N LEU A 65 -40.90 38.65 7.69
CA LEU A 65 -41.96 37.64 7.47
C LEU A 65 -42.57 37.07 8.76
N LYS A 66 -41.82 37.04 9.87
CA LYS A 66 -42.33 36.60 11.18
C LYS A 66 -43.25 37.66 11.82
N ALA A 67 -43.02 38.95 11.53
CA ALA A 67 -43.94 40.03 11.88
C ALA A 67 -45.29 39.89 11.14
N LEU A 68 -45.28 39.31 9.92
CA LEU A 68 -46.49 38.99 9.15
C LEU A 68 -47.18 37.65 9.51
N ARG A 69 -46.67 36.88 10.49
CA ARG A 69 -47.24 35.58 10.95
C ARG A 69 -47.43 34.48 9.88
N LEU A 70 -46.76 34.53 8.72
CA LEU A 70 -47.09 33.64 7.59
C LEU A 70 -46.30 32.33 7.47
N ILE A 71 -45.26 32.06 8.28
CA ILE A 71 -44.42 30.84 8.08
C ILE A 71 -44.22 30.07 9.39
N SER A 72 -44.93 28.94 9.50
CA SER A 72 -44.66 27.85 10.44
C SER A 72 -43.82 26.76 9.74
N SER A 73 -42.51 26.93 9.64
CA SER A 73 -41.62 25.81 9.31
C SER A 73 -40.18 26.09 9.78
N THR A 74 -39.96 25.92 11.08
CA THR A 74 -38.62 25.91 11.72
C THR A 74 -38.05 24.51 11.91
N GLU A 75 -38.78 23.46 11.52
CA GLU A 75 -38.36 22.06 11.71
C GLU A 75 -37.42 21.56 10.60
N GLU A 76 -37.63 21.95 9.34
CA GLU A 76 -36.80 21.46 8.23
C GLU A 76 -35.33 21.93 8.34
N GLN A 77 -35.08 23.13 8.86
CA GLN A 77 -33.73 23.68 9.00
C GLN A 77 -32.88 22.93 10.04
N LYS A 78 -33.50 22.28 11.04
CA LYS A 78 -32.78 21.52 12.07
C LYS A 78 -32.25 20.20 11.52
N ILE A 79 -33.03 19.55 10.64
CA ILE A 79 -32.67 18.27 10.03
C ILE A 79 -31.41 18.42 9.18
N TYR A 80 -31.29 19.48 8.37
CA TYR A 80 -30.10 19.70 7.54
C TYR A 80 -28.83 19.99 8.33
N VAL A 81 -28.93 20.73 9.45
CA VAL A 81 -27.78 20.99 10.33
C VAL A 81 -27.32 19.70 11.00
N PHE A 82 -28.27 18.90 11.48
CA PHE A 82 -27.98 17.57 12.03
C PHE A 82 -27.35 16.63 10.99
N LEU A 83 -27.89 16.62 9.77
CA LEU A 83 -27.37 15.84 8.64
C LEU A 83 -25.94 16.28 8.26
N TRP A 84 -25.65 17.59 8.32
CA TRP A 84 -24.32 18.12 8.04
C TRP A 84 -23.29 17.68 9.08
N PHE A 85 -23.63 17.74 10.37
CA PHE A 85 -22.76 17.21 11.44
C PHE A 85 -22.52 15.71 11.26
N TRP A 86 -23.56 14.97 10.89
CA TRP A 86 -23.46 13.55 10.58
C TRP A 86 -22.52 13.28 9.41
N PHE A 87 -22.65 14.00 8.28
CA PHE A 87 -21.76 13.85 7.13
C PHE A 87 -20.32 14.31 7.40
N ALA A 88 -20.11 15.34 8.21
CA ALA A 88 -18.78 15.78 8.62
C ALA A 88 -18.09 14.75 9.52
N ILE A 89 -18.84 14.14 10.45
CA ILE A 89 -18.34 13.04 11.29
C ILE A 89 -18.03 11.82 10.42
N LEU A 90 -18.91 11.43 9.49
CA LEU A 90 -18.64 10.35 8.57
C LEU A 90 -17.39 10.62 7.71
N GLY A 91 -17.24 11.84 7.18
CA GLY A 91 -16.04 12.25 6.44
C GLY A 91 -14.77 12.18 7.29
N LEU A 92 -14.84 12.59 8.56
CA LEU A 92 -13.72 12.48 9.50
C LEU A 92 -13.40 11.01 9.82
N LEU A 93 -14.40 10.19 10.06
CA LEU A 93 -14.21 8.75 10.33
C LEU A 93 -13.63 8.03 9.11
N THR A 94 -14.07 8.36 7.90
CA THR A 94 -13.52 7.82 6.66
C THR A 94 -12.07 8.24 6.47
N THR A 95 -11.73 9.52 6.71
CA THR A 95 -10.35 10.00 6.59
C THR A 95 -9.43 9.41 7.66
N LEU A 96 -9.89 9.25 8.89
CA LEU A 96 -9.12 8.57 9.95
C LEU A 96 -8.91 7.08 9.63
N ASN A 97 -9.92 6.40 9.07
CA ASN A 97 -9.82 5.00 8.66
C ASN A 97 -8.80 4.83 7.51
N THR A 98 -8.82 5.72 6.52
CA THR A 98 -7.84 5.69 5.42
C THR A 98 -6.44 6.08 5.88
N LEU A 99 -6.31 7.04 6.79
CA LEU A 99 -5.03 7.43 7.41
C LEU A 99 -4.43 6.30 8.25
N GLN A 100 -5.23 5.62 9.07
CA GLN A 100 -4.76 4.50 9.88
C GLN A 100 -4.26 3.34 9.00
N TRP A 101 -4.97 3.05 7.92
CA TRP A 101 -4.56 2.02 6.96
C TRP A 101 -3.35 2.44 6.13
N ALA A 102 -3.25 3.72 5.74
CA ALA A 102 -2.07 4.27 5.08
C ALA A 102 -0.82 4.20 5.98
N LEU A 103 -0.93 4.57 7.26
CA LEU A 103 0.17 4.51 8.23
C LEU A 103 0.65 3.07 8.47
N ASN A 104 -0.27 2.11 8.57
CA ASN A 104 0.07 0.69 8.69
C ASN A 104 0.75 0.15 7.42
N THR A 105 0.38 0.68 6.26
CA THR A 105 0.94 0.28 4.98
C THR A 105 2.32 0.91 4.74
N ILE A 106 2.59 2.13 5.21
CA ILE A 106 3.81 2.89 4.89
C ILE A 106 5.03 2.47 5.74
N LEU A 107 4.85 1.92 6.94
CA LEU A 107 5.95 1.61 7.85
C LEU A 107 6.63 0.24 7.57
N PRO A 108 7.88 0.21 7.06
CA PRO A 108 8.56 -1.02 6.66
C PRO A 108 8.76 -2.02 7.81
N SER A 109 8.97 -1.53 9.04
CA SER A 109 9.17 -2.39 10.22
C SER A 109 7.91 -3.18 10.63
N ARG A 110 6.71 -2.66 10.34
CA ARG A 110 5.44 -3.34 10.62
C ARG A 110 5.18 -4.46 9.61
N ARG A 111 5.57 -4.24 8.35
CA ARG A 111 5.46 -5.21 7.24
C ARG A 111 6.20 -6.51 7.52
N VAL A 112 7.46 -6.42 7.92
CA VAL A 112 8.28 -7.61 8.24
C VAL A 112 7.72 -8.36 9.43
N ARG A 113 7.27 -7.66 10.48
CA ARG A 113 6.68 -8.30 11.67
C ARG A 113 5.39 -9.04 11.35
N TYR A 114 4.52 -8.44 10.53
CA TYR A 114 3.27 -9.05 10.09
C TYR A 114 3.52 -10.39 9.39
N ILE A 115 4.35 -10.40 8.34
CA ILE A 115 4.64 -11.64 7.59
C ILE A 115 5.40 -12.66 8.43
N LYS A 116 6.33 -12.20 9.28
CA LYS A 116 7.04 -13.07 10.22
C LYS A 116 6.09 -13.81 11.16
N GLN A 117 5.00 -13.18 11.61
CA GLN A 117 3.99 -13.85 12.42
C GLN A 117 3.26 -14.96 11.65
N TYR A 118 2.92 -14.73 10.37
CA TYR A 118 2.22 -15.72 9.53
C TYR A 118 3.13 -16.93 9.22
N LEU A 119 4.39 -16.68 8.85
CA LEU A 119 5.36 -17.75 8.59
C LEU A 119 5.72 -18.53 9.86
N LYS A 120 5.77 -17.87 11.02
CA LYS A 120 5.99 -18.53 12.31
C LYS A 120 4.79 -19.38 12.75
N ALA A 121 3.57 -18.91 12.49
CA ALA A 121 2.35 -19.68 12.76
C ALA A 121 2.31 -21.00 11.95
N LEU A 122 2.80 -20.95 10.71
CA LEU A 122 2.97 -22.13 9.84
C LEU A 122 4.20 -22.99 10.17
N ARG A 123 5.02 -22.60 11.17
CA ARG A 123 6.32 -23.24 11.49
C ARG A 123 7.28 -23.37 10.29
N LEU A 124 7.16 -22.47 9.31
CA LEU A 124 7.99 -22.50 8.10
C LEU A 124 9.35 -21.83 8.28
N ILE A 125 9.55 -21.08 9.37
CA ILE A 125 10.78 -20.31 9.60
C ILE A 125 11.36 -20.61 10.98
N SER A 126 12.66 -20.93 11.01
CA SER A 126 13.46 -21.03 12.24
C SER A 126 14.11 -19.67 12.57
N SER A 127 14.55 -19.47 13.82
CA SER A 127 15.19 -18.23 14.28
C SER A 127 16.44 -17.85 13.46
N THR A 128 17.08 -18.83 12.82
CA THR A 128 18.25 -18.64 11.97
C THR A 128 17.93 -17.99 10.62
N GLU A 129 16.68 -18.09 10.13
CA GLU A 129 16.27 -17.64 8.78
C GLU A 129 15.63 -16.23 8.79
N GLU A 130 15.69 -15.51 9.91
CA GLU A 130 15.07 -14.18 10.03
C GLU A 130 15.64 -13.15 9.06
N ARG A 131 16.94 -13.24 8.73
CA ARG A 131 17.58 -12.35 7.75
C ARG A 131 17.06 -12.59 6.33
N ASP A 132 16.80 -13.83 5.97
CA ASP A 132 16.22 -14.20 4.68
C ASP A 132 14.75 -13.79 4.60
N CYS A 133 14.01 -13.91 5.71
CA CYS A 133 12.65 -13.37 5.83
C CYS A 133 12.62 -11.86 5.56
N ALA A 134 13.50 -11.09 6.19
CA ALA A 134 13.57 -9.65 5.98
C ALA A 134 13.91 -9.30 4.52
N ARG A 135 14.82 -10.06 3.90
CA ARG A 135 15.19 -9.86 2.48
C ARG A 135 14.05 -10.23 1.54
N PHE A 136 13.32 -11.31 1.80
CA PHE A 136 12.12 -11.66 1.05
C PHE A 136 11.06 -10.56 1.11
N VAL A 137 10.74 -10.06 2.31
CA VAL A 137 9.72 -9.01 2.47
C VAL A 137 10.15 -7.71 1.81
N ASN A 138 11.40 -7.28 1.99
CA ASN A 138 11.86 -5.99 1.47
C ASN A 138 12.17 -6.01 -0.03
N ASN A 139 12.76 -7.08 -0.55
CA ASN A 139 13.27 -7.11 -1.93
C ASN A 139 12.38 -7.90 -2.90
N ASN A 140 11.74 -8.99 -2.45
CA ASN A 140 10.97 -9.86 -3.33
C ASN A 140 9.46 -9.56 -3.29
N LEU A 141 8.93 -9.28 -2.10
CA LEU A 141 7.50 -9.03 -1.90
C LEU A 141 7.15 -7.54 -1.96
N GLY A 142 8.03 -6.67 -1.46
CA GLY A 142 7.87 -5.23 -1.52
C GLY A 142 6.74 -4.67 -0.65
N ALA A 143 6.55 -3.36 -0.71
CA ALA A 143 5.45 -2.66 -0.02
C ALA A 143 4.07 -3.16 -0.48
N ASP A 144 3.93 -3.32 -1.79
CA ASP A 144 2.65 -3.58 -2.46
C ASP A 144 2.21 -5.03 -2.27
N GLY A 145 3.14 -5.99 -2.27
CA GLY A 145 2.81 -7.40 -2.01
C GLY A 145 2.35 -7.61 -0.56
N VAL A 146 2.98 -6.93 0.41
CA VAL A 146 2.53 -6.96 1.82
C VAL A 146 1.16 -6.31 1.96
N PHE A 147 0.94 -5.21 1.25
CA PHE A 147 -0.33 -4.51 1.22
C PHE A 147 -1.46 -5.39 0.67
N ILE A 148 -1.26 -6.03 -0.49
CA ILE A 148 -2.23 -6.95 -1.08
C ILE A 148 -2.52 -8.09 -0.11
N LEU A 149 -1.49 -8.65 0.54
CA LEU A 149 -1.68 -9.68 1.56
C LEU A 149 -2.54 -9.21 2.74
N HIS A 150 -2.40 -7.94 3.16
CA HIS A 150 -3.23 -7.35 4.20
C HIS A 150 -4.67 -7.11 3.73
N VAL A 151 -4.85 -6.70 2.48
CA VAL A 151 -6.19 -6.53 1.87
C VAL A 151 -6.89 -7.88 1.74
N VAL A 152 -6.20 -8.90 1.24
CA VAL A 152 -6.71 -10.27 1.11
C VAL A 152 -7.09 -10.83 2.48
N SER A 153 -6.29 -10.56 3.51
CA SER A 153 -6.59 -11.04 4.86
C SER A 153 -7.85 -10.39 5.45
N LYS A 154 -8.10 -9.12 5.12
CA LYS A 154 -9.29 -8.37 5.53
C LYS A 154 -10.56 -8.72 4.75
N ILE A 155 -10.44 -8.96 3.44
CA ILE A 155 -11.60 -9.21 2.57
C ILE A 155 -12.03 -10.66 2.62
N ALA A 156 -11.06 -11.58 2.63
CA ALA A 156 -11.35 -13.01 2.56
C ALA A 156 -11.23 -13.65 3.95
N SER A 157 -10.00 -13.84 4.41
CA SER A 157 -9.68 -14.27 5.78
C SER A 157 -8.17 -14.36 5.94
N ASP A 158 -7.71 -14.33 7.20
CA ASP A 158 -6.30 -14.53 7.52
C ASP A 158 -5.77 -15.90 7.05
N LEU A 159 -6.62 -16.93 6.96
CA LEU A 159 -6.22 -18.28 6.53
C LEU A 159 -5.78 -18.30 5.06
N ILE A 160 -6.51 -17.58 4.19
CA ILE A 160 -6.22 -17.50 2.76
C ILE A 160 -4.94 -16.70 2.53
N ALA A 161 -4.79 -15.57 3.23
CA ALA A 161 -3.57 -14.77 3.16
C ALA A 161 -2.34 -15.56 3.65
N LEU A 162 -2.53 -16.41 4.66
CA LEU A 162 -1.49 -17.28 5.20
C LEU A 162 -1.04 -18.34 4.21
N ASP A 163 -1.95 -19.00 3.51
CA ASP A 163 -1.62 -20.00 2.48
C ASP A 163 -0.91 -19.36 1.26
N VAL A 164 -1.37 -18.18 0.84
CA VAL A 164 -0.71 -17.39 -0.21
C VAL A 164 0.71 -17.01 0.22
N THR A 165 0.88 -16.52 1.45
CA THR A 165 2.20 -16.19 2.01
C THR A 165 3.12 -17.41 2.04
N ALA A 166 2.59 -18.57 2.41
CA ALA A 166 3.33 -19.83 2.47
C ALA A 166 3.84 -20.24 1.08
N THR A 167 2.97 -20.16 0.09
CA THR A 167 3.30 -20.51 -1.30
C THR A 167 4.36 -19.58 -1.87
N LEU A 168 4.21 -18.26 -1.66
CA LEU A 168 5.22 -17.27 -2.08
C LEU A 168 6.58 -17.50 -1.42
N TRP A 169 6.60 -17.83 -0.12
CA TRP A 169 7.83 -18.13 0.61
C TRP A 169 8.52 -19.39 0.10
N LYS A 170 7.76 -20.47 -0.18
CA LYS A 170 8.29 -21.70 -0.76
C LYS A 170 8.92 -21.44 -2.14
N ASN A 171 8.25 -20.68 -3.00
CA ASN A 171 8.77 -20.33 -4.32
C ASN A 171 10.06 -19.50 -4.22
N TYR A 172 10.13 -18.54 -3.30
CA TYR A 172 11.33 -17.76 -3.05
C TYR A 172 12.52 -18.63 -2.60
N ARG A 173 12.27 -19.55 -1.67
CA ARG A 173 13.28 -20.52 -1.20
C ARG A 173 13.78 -21.39 -2.35
N GLN A 174 12.86 -21.89 -3.18
CA GLN A 174 13.22 -22.73 -4.33
C GLN A 174 14.13 -21.96 -5.30
N ALA A 175 13.76 -20.73 -5.65
CA ALA A 175 14.56 -19.89 -6.54
C ALA A 175 15.96 -19.59 -5.96
N LYS A 176 16.08 -19.40 -4.64
CA LYS A 176 17.36 -19.18 -3.97
C LYS A 176 18.26 -20.43 -4.02
N ILE A 177 17.70 -21.62 -3.82
CA ILE A 177 18.46 -22.88 -3.86
C ILE A 177 18.98 -23.14 -5.27
N THR A 178 18.13 -23.02 -6.29
CA THR A 178 18.52 -23.23 -7.69
C THR A 178 19.61 -22.26 -8.14
N GLY A 179 19.54 -20.98 -7.77
CA GLY A 179 20.62 -20.04 -8.07
C GLY A 179 21.94 -20.41 -7.40
N THR A 180 21.90 -20.98 -6.19
CA THR A 180 23.11 -21.42 -5.48
C THR A 180 23.72 -22.67 -6.13
N GLU A 181 22.90 -23.61 -6.60
CA GLU A 181 23.36 -24.79 -7.34
C GLU A 181 24.06 -24.40 -8.65
N GLU A 182 23.50 -23.45 -9.40
CA GLU A 182 24.12 -22.95 -10.63
C GLU A 182 25.49 -22.30 -10.37
N ASP A 183 25.61 -21.49 -9.31
CA ASP A 183 26.87 -20.87 -8.92
C ASP A 183 27.92 -21.92 -8.50
N VAL A 184 27.51 -22.93 -7.72
CA VAL A 184 28.40 -24.04 -7.33
C VAL A 184 28.86 -24.84 -8.55
N ASN A 185 27.95 -25.12 -9.49
CA ASN A 185 28.30 -25.84 -10.72
C ASN A 185 29.29 -25.05 -11.59
N ARG A 186 29.11 -23.72 -11.70
CA ARG A 186 30.08 -22.85 -12.38
C ARG A 186 31.44 -22.83 -11.69
N LEU A 187 31.47 -22.85 -10.36
CA LEU A 187 32.72 -22.95 -9.59
C LEU A 187 33.42 -24.30 -9.82
N LEU A 188 32.66 -25.40 -9.85
CA LEU A 188 33.22 -26.72 -10.15
C LEU A 188 33.78 -26.80 -11.58
N GLU A 189 33.11 -26.21 -12.57
CA GLU A 189 33.61 -26.14 -13.94
C GLU A 189 34.92 -25.34 -14.06
N THR A 190 35.02 -24.22 -13.35
CA THR A 190 36.25 -23.39 -13.34
C THR A 190 37.41 -24.08 -12.64
N VAL A 191 37.17 -24.76 -11.51
CA VAL A 191 38.19 -25.56 -10.82
C VAL A 191 38.63 -26.75 -11.68
N ASN A 192 37.70 -27.47 -12.30
CA ASN A 192 38.02 -28.63 -13.13
C ASN A 192 38.84 -28.23 -14.37
N ARG A 193 38.53 -27.07 -14.99
CA ARG A 193 39.37 -26.48 -16.04
C ARG A 193 40.76 -26.10 -15.54
N GLY A 194 40.89 -25.55 -14.34
CA GLY A 194 42.19 -25.21 -13.74
C GLY A 194 43.06 -26.43 -13.45
N SER A 195 42.48 -27.53 -12.97
CA SER A 195 43.21 -28.78 -12.70
C SER A 195 43.63 -29.52 -13.97
N SER A 196 42.98 -29.29 -15.11
CA SER A 196 43.37 -29.90 -16.40
C SER A 196 44.53 -29.21 -17.14
N VAL A 197 45.04 -28.10 -16.61
CA VAL A 197 46.13 -27.29 -17.21
C VAL A 197 47.47 -27.48 -16.46
N VAL A 198 47.51 -28.31 -15.43
CA VAL A 198 48.72 -28.77 -14.71
C VAL A 198 48.93 -30.25 -15.00
#